data_AF-A0A2D7H1N4-F1
#
_entry.id   AF-A0A2D7H1N4-F1
#
_cell.length_a   1.000
_cell.length_b   1.000
_cell.length_c   1.000
_cell.angle_alpha   90.00
_cell.angle_beta   90.00
_cell.angle_gamma   90.00
#
_symmetry.space_group_name_H-M   'P 1'
#
loop_
_entity.id
_entity.type
_entity.pdbx_description
1 polymer ?
#
loop_
_entity_poly.entity_id
_entity_poly.type
_entity_poly.pdbx_seq_one_letter_code
_entity_poly.pdbx_strand_id
1 'polypeptide(L)'
;MKNSITLSNFIDWIRIFGVSIGYYFSFDALAADESARAIRLVTLVLGLALCATSAFEGLYLSEGSALAKGFDSASPGPNPYHRQSALWFVAGAAMSLVVFVCFPESSSANVTYILFVLFFLALSAFNHCYEAVRQGNLSWQNINRPFLFLVLIAGTIPIIRGALL
;
A
#
# COMPACT_ATOMS: atom_id res chain seq x y z
N MET A 1 -19.23 -9.13 13.31
CA MET A 1 -18.87 -9.36 11.89
C MET A 1 -19.24 -8.21 10.95
N LYS A 2 -20.53 -7.83 10.77
CA LYS A 2 -20.91 -6.71 9.85
C LYS A 2 -20.15 -5.39 10.10
N ASN A 3 -19.92 -5.02 11.36
CA ASN A 3 -19.19 -3.78 11.70
C ASN A 3 -17.71 -3.84 11.30
N SER A 4 -17.07 -5.02 11.35
CA SER A 4 -15.66 -5.20 10.96
C SER A 4 -15.46 -5.10 9.45
N ILE A 5 -16.39 -5.67 8.67
CA ILE A 5 -16.40 -5.56 7.20
C ILE A 5 -16.62 -4.10 6.78
N THR A 6 -17.58 -3.41 7.41
CA THR A 6 -17.87 -1.99 7.13
C THR A 6 -16.65 -1.11 7.42
N LEU A 7 -15.97 -1.36 8.53
CA LEU A 7 -14.76 -0.61 8.91
C LEU A 7 -13.58 -0.92 7.98
N SER A 8 -13.37 -2.17 7.57
CA SER A 8 -12.34 -2.55 6.57
C SER A 8 -12.58 -1.82 5.25
N ASN A 9 -13.82 -1.81 4.74
CA ASN A 9 -14.17 -1.06 3.52
C ASN A 9 -13.92 0.46 3.67
N PHE A 10 -14.22 1.03 4.84
CA PHE A 10 -13.93 2.44 5.11
C PHE A 10 -12.42 2.74 5.11
N ILE A 11 -11.60 1.85 5.67
CA ILE A 11 -10.14 1.97 5.65
C ILE A 11 -9.59 1.88 4.22
N ASP A 12 -10.17 1.02 3.37
CA ASP A 12 -9.81 0.96 1.95
C ASP A 12 -10.05 2.30 1.24
N TRP A 13 -11.16 2.98 1.55
CA TRP A 13 -11.42 4.34 1.04
C TRP A 13 -10.40 5.35 1.56
N ILE A 14 -10.09 5.34 2.85
CA ILE A 14 -9.03 6.19 3.42
C ILE A 14 -7.71 5.96 2.69
N ARG A 15 -7.37 4.70 2.40
CA ARG A 15 -6.15 4.35 1.67
C ARG A 15 -6.15 4.94 0.25
N ILE A 16 -7.24 4.74 -0.50
CA ILE A 16 -7.36 5.25 -1.88
C ILE A 16 -7.26 6.78 -1.87
N PHE A 17 -8.08 7.47 -1.07
CA PHE A 17 -8.05 8.93 -1.00
C PHE A 17 -6.71 9.47 -0.48
N GLY A 18 -6.15 8.86 0.55
CA GLY A 18 -4.86 9.26 1.11
C GLY A 18 -3.73 9.15 0.09
N VAL A 19 -3.67 8.03 -0.63
CA VAL A 19 -2.71 7.84 -1.73
C VAL A 19 -2.96 8.87 -2.84
N SER A 20 -4.20 9.03 -3.31
CA SER A 20 -4.53 9.99 -4.38
C SER A 20 -4.14 11.43 -4.01
N ILE A 21 -4.43 11.86 -2.78
CA ILE A 21 -4.07 13.21 -2.29
C ILE A 21 -2.55 13.36 -2.22
N GLY A 22 -1.82 12.37 -1.71
CA GLY A 22 -0.36 12.46 -1.66
C GLY A 22 0.27 12.51 -3.05
N TYR A 23 -0.24 11.72 -4.01
CA TYR A 23 0.21 11.80 -5.39
C TYR A 23 -0.11 13.14 -6.05
N TYR A 24 -1.27 13.73 -5.77
CA TYR A 24 -1.60 15.08 -6.23
C TYR A 24 -0.53 16.08 -5.79
N PHE A 25 -0.19 16.10 -4.49
CA PHE A 25 0.86 17.00 -3.98
C PHE A 25 2.27 16.65 -4.47
N SER A 26 2.56 15.38 -4.73
CA SER A 26 3.82 14.98 -5.36
C SER A 26 3.93 15.49 -6.80
N PHE A 27 2.85 15.44 -7.58
CA PHE A 27 2.82 15.99 -8.94
C PHE A 27 2.88 17.51 -8.94
N ASP A 28 2.20 18.17 -8.00
CA ASP A 28 2.29 19.62 -7.79
C ASP A 28 3.75 20.05 -7.48
N ALA A 29 4.41 19.35 -6.55
CA ALA A 29 5.82 19.59 -6.24
C ALA A 29 6.73 19.32 -7.46
N LEU A 30 6.46 18.26 -8.23
CA LEU A 30 7.22 17.96 -9.45
C LEU A 30 7.05 19.05 -10.51
N ALA A 31 5.84 19.60 -10.67
CA ALA A 31 5.57 20.69 -11.61
C ALA A 31 6.22 22.03 -11.19
N ALA A 32 6.57 22.17 -9.91
CA ALA A 32 7.30 23.30 -9.36
C ALA A 32 8.83 23.09 -9.34
N ASP A 33 9.35 22.08 -10.03
CA ASP A 33 10.77 21.68 -10.05
C ASP A 33 11.33 21.28 -8.66
N GLU A 34 10.46 20.88 -7.72
CA GLU A 34 10.82 20.42 -6.37
C GLU A 34 10.91 18.88 -6.30
N SER A 35 11.70 18.27 -7.18
CA SER A 35 11.78 16.79 -7.32
C SER A 35 12.09 16.04 -6.02
N ALA A 36 12.96 16.61 -5.17
CA ALA A 36 13.27 16.04 -3.86
C ALA A 36 12.03 15.99 -2.96
N ARG A 37 11.23 17.06 -2.93
CA ARG A 37 9.97 17.09 -2.17
C ARG A 37 8.95 16.13 -2.78
N ALA A 38 8.83 16.10 -4.10
CA ALA A 38 7.89 15.22 -4.80
C ALA A 38 8.06 13.76 -4.39
N ILE A 39 9.30 13.27 -4.39
CA ILE A 39 9.59 11.87 -4.05
C ILE A 39 9.46 11.58 -2.55
N ARG A 40 9.80 12.54 -1.68
CA ARG A 40 9.58 12.42 -0.23
C ARG A 40 8.10 12.29 0.13
N LEU A 41 7.25 13.03 -0.58
CA LEU A 41 5.80 12.93 -0.40
C LEU A 41 5.27 11.54 -0.80
N VAL A 42 5.80 10.94 -1.87
CA VAL A 42 5.45 9.56 -2.25
C VAL A 42 5.90 8.57 -1.17
N THR A 43 7.13 8.68 -0.67
CA THR A 43 7.63 7.84 0.45
C THR A 43 6.68 7.90 1.63
N LEU A 44 6.29 9.11 2.05
CA LEU A 44 5.39 9.30 3.19
C LEU A 44 3.99 8.75 2.91
N VAL A 45 3.44 8.96 1.71
CA VAL A 45 2.09 8.49 1.40
C VAL A 45 2.01 6.96 1.31
N LEU A 46 3.02 6.31 0.72
CA LEU A 46 3.11 4.86 0.68
C LEU A 46 3.27 4.28 2.09
N GLY A 47 4.04 4.96 2.95
CA GLY A 47 4.21 4.58 4.34
C GLY A 47 2.97 4.71 5.20
N LEU A 48 2.33 5.89 5.17
CA LEU A 48 1.23 6.20 6.08
C LEU A 48 -0.11 5.75 5.52
N ALA A 49 -0.48 6.24 4.33
CA ALA A 49 -1.79 5.95 3.77
C ALA A 49 -1.91 4.48 3.37
N LEU A 50 -0.84 3.87 2.83
CA LEU A 50 -0.87 2.48 2.38
C LEU A 50 -0.39 1.50 3.43
N CYS A 51 0.84 1.62 3.93
CA CYS A 51 1.38 0.64 4.88
C CYS A 51 0.70 0.72 6.26
N ALA A 52 0.57 1.90 6.87
CA ALA A 52 -0.01 1.99 8.21
C ALA A 52 -1.49 1.56 8.26
N THR A 53 -2.29 1.90 7.24
CA THR A 53 -3.69 1.45 7.16
C THR A 53 -3.79 -0.07 6.94
N SER A 54 -2.92 -0.66 6.12
CA SER A 54 -2.86 -2.10 5.90
C SER A 54 -2.39 -2.86 7.14
N ALA A 55 -1.45 -2.29 7.90
CA ALA A 55 -1.02 -2.81 9.18
C ALA A 55 -2.18 -2.81 10.19
N PHE A 56 -2.88 -1.68 10.32
CA PHE A 56 -4.03 -1.57 11.21
C PHE A 56 -5.11 -2.60 10.87
N GLU A 57 -5.46 -2.71 9.59
CA GLU A 57 -6.44 -3.69 9.11
C GLU A 57 -5.99 -5.13 9.42
N GLY A 58 -4.74 -5.47 9.15
CA GLY A 58 -4.20 -6.81 9.40
C GLY A 58 -4.07 -7.18 10.88
N LEU A 59 -3.84 -6.20 11.78
CA LEU A 59 -3.71 -6.44 13.22
C LEU A 59 -5.06 -6.51 13.93
N TYR A 60 -5.99 -5.62 13.57
CA TYR A 60 -7.24 -5.43 14.33
C TYR A 60 -8.50 -5.93 13.61
N LEU A 61 -8.46 -6.07 12.28
CA LEU A 61 -9.62 -6.42 11.45
C LEU A 61 -9.38 -7.65 10.58
N SER A 62 -8.41 -8.50 10.95
CA SER A 62 -7.96 -9.64 10.14
C SER A 62 -9.07 -10.59 9.70
N GLU A 63 -10.03 -10.89 10.58
CA GLU A 63 -11.18 -11.75 10.26
C GLU A 63 -12.12 -11.10 9.23
N GLY A 64 -12.48 -9.83 9.44
CA GLY A 64 -13.33 -9.08 8.51
C GLY A 64 -12.67 -8.88 7.14
N SER A 65 -11.36 -8.62 7.13
CA SER A 65 -10.55 -8.46 5.92
C SER A 65 -10.42 -9.79 5.15
N ALA A 66 -10.25 -10.92 5.84
CA ALA A 66 -10.20 -12.24 5.20
C ALA A 66 -11.54 -12.58 4.52
N LEU A 67 -12.66 -12.36 5.22
CA LEU A 67 -14.01 -12.56 4.68
C LEU A 67 -14.29 -11.64 3.48
N ALA A 68 -13.89 -10.36 3.54
CA ALA A 68 -14.04 -9.42 2.43
C ALA A 68 -13.24 -9.84 1.18
N LYS A 69 -12.18 -10.63 1.35
CA LYS A 69 -11.36 -11.22 0.27
C LYS A 69 -11.89 -12.56 -0.23
N GLY A 70 -12.95 -13.09 0.38
CA GLY A 70 -13.53 -14.38 0.04
C GLY A 70 -12.75 -15.57 0.59
N PHE A 71 -11.88 -15.37 1.59
CA PHE A 71 -11.22 -16.47 2.30
C PHE A 71 -12.11 -16.99 3.43
N ASP A 72 -12.13 -18.32 3.61
CA ASP A 72 -12.77 -18.94 4.76
C ASP A 72 -12.07 -18.50 6.05
N SER A 73 -12.81 -17.90 6.98
CA SER A 73 -12.31 -17.52 8.31
C SER A 73 -12.17 -18.72 9.25
N ALA A 74 -11.92 -19.92 8.71
CA ALA A 74 -12.13 -21.22 9.35
C ALA A 74 -11.18 -21.56 10.51
N SER A 75 -10.35 -20.63 10.98
CA SER A 75 -9.61 -20.78 12.23
C SER A 75 -9.95 -19.61 13.18
N PRO A 76 -10.57 -19.89 14.35
CA PRO A 76 -10.80 -18.86 15.35
C PRO A 76 -9.46 -18.34 15.86
N GLY A 77 -9.21 -17.05 15.63
CA GLY A 77 -7.98 -16.38 16.04
C GLY A 77 -7.13 -15.89 14.85
N PRO A 78 -6.22 -14.95 15.10
CA PRO A 78 -5.39 -14.38 14.05
C PRO A 78 -4.39 -15.42 13.53
N ASN A 79 -4.62 -15.88 12.30
CA ASN A 79 -3.70 -16.74 11.56
C ASN A 79 -2.27 -16.16 11.64
N PRO A 80 -1.26 -16.93 12.09
CA PRO A 80 0.12 -16.46 12.17
C PRO A 80 0.64 -15.83 10.87
N TYR A 81 0.21 -16.32 9.71
CA TYR A 81 0.54 -15.72 8.41
C TYR A 81 -0.09 -14.33 8.21
N HIS A 82 -1.34 -14.13 8.64
CA HIS A 82 -1.96 -12.80 8.61
C HIS A 82 -1.24 -11.82 9.53
N ARG A 83 -0.84 -12.26 10.72
CA ARG A 83 -0.02 -11.43 11.64
C ARG A 83 1.33 -11.08 11.03
N GLN A 84 2.01 -12.05 10.43
CA GLN A 84 3.28 -11.80 9.77
C GLN A 84 3.14 -10.79 8.63
N SER A 85 2.11 -10.92 7.80
CA SER A 85 1.82 -9.94 6.74
C SER A 85 1.49 -8.56 7.31
N ALA A 86 0.73 -8.47 8.40
CA ALA A 86 0.44 -7.21 9.06
C ALA A 86 1.71 -6.56 9.64
N LEU A 87 2.61 -7.35 10.22
CA LEU A 87 3.90 -6.88 10.74
C LEU A 87 4.84 -6.39 9.63
N TRP A 88 4.78 -6.98 8.43
CA TRP A 88 5.48 -6.43 7.27
C TRP A 88 5.02 -5.00 6.96
N PHE A 89 3.71 -4.75 6.99
CA PHE A 89 3.17 -3.40 6.80
C PHE A 89 3.54 -2.44 7.94
N VAL A 90 3.61 -2.91 9.20
CA VAL A 90 4.15 -2.11 10.31
C VAL A 90 5.59 -1.70 10.02
N ALA A 91 6.43 -2.65 9.59
CA ALA A 91 7.82 -2.36 9.22
C ALA A 91 7.89 -1.38 8.04
N GLY A 92 7.05 -1.54 7.02
CA GLY A 92 6.94 -0.61 5.90
C GLY A 92 6.57 0.81 6.33
N ALA A 93 5.61 0.96 7.24
CA ALA A 93 5.23 2.26 7.79
C ALA A 93 6.35 2.88 8.63
N ALA A 94 6.98 2.10 9.52
CA ALA A 94 8.09 2.56 10.34
C ALA A 94 9.29 3.01 9.48
N MET A 95 9.66 2.21 8.47
CA MET A 95 10.76 2.55 7.56
C MET A 95 10.48 3.80 6.74
N SER A 96 9.21 4.06 6.37
CA SER A 96 8.86 5.32 5.70
C SER A 96 9.16 6.54 6.58
N LEU A 97 8.88 6.46 7.88
CA LEU A 97 9.13 7.53 8.83
C LEU A 97 10.64 7.71 9.04
N VAL A 98 11.40 6.61 9.12
CA VAL A 98 12.86 6.66 9.17
C VAL A 98 13.43 7.35 7.94
N VAL A 99 13.01 6.96 6.74
CA VAL A 99 13.47 7.60 5.49
C VAL A 99 13.05 9.07 5.45
N PHE A 100 11.81 9.37 5.81
CA PHE A 100 11.29 10.73 5.78
C PHE A 100 12.03 11.65 6.76
N VAL A 101 12.28 11.22 7.99
CA VAL A 101 12.88 12.05 9.05
C VAL A 101 14.41 12.06 8.98
N CYS A 102 15.04 10.89 8.84
CA CYS A 102 16.49 10.76 8.92
C CYS A 102 17.19 11.00 7.58
N PHE A 103 16.50 10.82 6.46
CA PHE A 103 17.07 10.92 5.11
C PHE A 103 16.27 11.89 4.22
N PRO A 104 16.02 13.13 4.68
CA PRO A 104 15.14 14.06 4.00
C PRO A 104 15.58 14.33 2.56
N GLU A 105 16.84 14.70 2.36
CA GLU A 105 17.35 15.11 1.04
C GLU A 105 17.83 13.94 0.17
N SER A 106 17.69 12.69 0.61
CA SER A 106 18.24 11.53 -0.10
C SER A 106 17.25 10.94 -1.09
N SER A 107 17.35 11.33 -2.37
CA SER A 107 16.56 10.71 -3.45
C SER A 107 16.77 9.19 -3.51
N SER A 108 18.00 8.70 -3.31
CA SER A 108 18.30 7.26 -3.35
C SER A 108 17.63 6.47 -2.21
N ALA A 109 17.58 7.01 -0.98
CA ALA A 109 16.87 6.36 0.12
C ALA A 109 15.35 6.30 -0.13
N ASN A 110 14.77 7.40 -0.64
CA ASN A 110 13.36 7.47 -1.00
C ASN A 110 13.02 6.49 -2.13
N VAL A 111 13.79 6.49 -3.22
CA VAL A 111 13.60 5.54 -4.34
C VAL A 111 13.73 4.11 -3.87
N THR A 112 14.73 3.79 -3.04
CA THR A 112 14.93 2.41 -2.53
C THR A 112 13.73 1.96 -1.71
N TYR A 113 13.21 2.81 -0.83
CA TYR A 113 12.01 2.52 -0.06
C TYR A 113 10.79 2.31 -0.97
N ILE A 114 10.56 3.22 -1.92
CA ILE A 114 9.44 3.15 -2.85
C ILE A 114 9.51 1.85 -3.68
N LEU A 115 10.68 1.52 -4.24
CA LEU A 115 10.88 0.29 -5.01
C LEU A 115 10.65 -0.95 -4.16
N PHE A 116 11.08 -0.96 -2.90
CA PHE A 116 10.84 -2.06 -1.99
C PHE A 116 9.33 -2.27 -1.73
N VAL A 117 8.58 -1.20 -1.48
CA VAL A 117 7.12 -1.26 -1.31
C VAL A 117 6.43 -1.69 -2.61
N LEU A 118 6.81 -1.12 -3.75
CA LEU A 118 6.24 -1.47 -5.06
C LEU A 118 6.50 -2.94 -5.42
N PHE A 119 7.69 -3.45 -5.09
CA PHE A 119 8.02 -4.86 -5.32
C PHE A 119 7.10 -5.78 -4.51
N PHE A 120 6.88 -5.49 -3.24
CA PHE A 120 5.91 -6.24 -2.44
C PHE A 120 4.49 -6.14 -3.00
N LEU A 121 4.05 -4.94 -3.41
CA LEU A 121 2.72 -4.74 -4.00
C LEU A 121 2.57 -5.48 -5.34
N ALA A 122 3.63 -5.59 -6.12
CA ALA A 122 3.66 -6.39 -7.34
C ALA A 122 3.41 -7.87 -7.01
N LEU A 123 4.16 -8.42 -6.05
CA LEU A 123 3.96 -9.80 -5.60
C LEU A 123 2.55 -10.03 -5.04
N SER A 124 2.01 -9.07 -4.29
CA SER A 124 0.64 -9.10 -3.79
C SER A 124 -0.37 -9.09 -4.95
N ALA A 125 -0.21 -8.20 -5.93
CA ALA A 125 -1.06 -8.14 -7.12
C ALA A 125 -1.02 -9.45 -7.92
N PHE A 126 0.16 -10.06 -8.09
CA PHE A 126 0.28 -11.38 -8.71
C PHE A 126 -0.46 -12.45 -7.93
N ASN A 127 -0.35 -12.47 -6.60
CA ASN A 127 -1.08 -13.40 -5.76
C ASN A 127 -2.61 -13.25 -5.94
N HIS A 128 -3.11 -12.02 -5.92
CA HIS A 128 -4.54 -11.74 -6.12
C HIS A 128 -5.04 -12.09 -7.53
N CYS A 129 -4.23 -11.85 -8.56
CA CYS A 129 -4.51 -12.28 -9.92
C CYS A 129 -4.55 -13.81 -10.02
N TYR A 130 -3.61 -14.50 -9.38
CA TYR A 130 -3.58 -15.96 -9.31
C TYR A 130 -4.85 -16.51 -8.62
N GLU A 131 -5.25 -15.94 -7.48
CA GLU A 131 -6.51 -16.28 -6.80
C GLU A 131 -7.74 -16.12 -7.70
N ALA A 132 -7.84 -15.00 -8.43
CA ALA A 132 -8.96 -14.73 -9.33
C ALA A 132 -9.00 -15.72 -10.51
N VAL A 133 -7.86 -15.96 -11.16
CA VAL A 133 -7.80 -16.75 -12.41
C VAL A 133 -7.76 -18.26 -12.14
N ARG A 134 -6.97 -18.71 -11.17
CA ARG A 134 -6.75 -20.14 -10.92
C ARG A 134 -7.71 -20.72 -9.89
N GLN A 135 -8.08 -19.95 -8.89
CA GLN A 135 -8.97 -20.42 -7.81
C GLN A 135 -10.41 -19.94 -8.00
N GLY A 136 -10.68 -19.13 -9.02
CA GLY A 136 -12.03 -18.61 -9.31
C GLY A 136 -12.55 -17.64 -8.24
N ASN A 137 -11.68 -17.15 -7.35
CA ASN A 137 -12.08 -16.21 -6.30
C ASN A 137 -12.16 -14.80 -6.89
N LEU A 138 -13.32 -14.49 -7.48
CA LEU A 138 -13.63 -13.21 -8.12
C LEU A 138 -14.08 -12.12 -7.13
N SER A 139 -13.62 -12.17 -5.88
CA SER A 139 -13.88 -11.09 -4.92
C SER A 139 -13.38 -9.74 -5.48
N TRP A 140 -14.08 -8.66 -5.15
CA TRP A 140 -13.73 -7.31 -5.61
C TRP A 140 -12.26 -6.98 -5.35
N GLN A 141 -11.73 -7.42 -4.22
CA GLN A 141 -10.34 -7.17 -3.83
C GLN A 141 -9.34 -7.95 -4.71
N ASN A 142 -9.67 -9.17 -5.14
CA ASN A 142 -8.79 -9.94 -6.01
C ASN A 142 -8.70 -9.36 -7.43
N ILE A 143 -9.80 -8.75 -7.90
CA ILE A 143 -9.86 -8.12 -9.22
C ILE A 143 -9.22 -6.72 -9.18
N ASN A 144 -9.52 -5.93 -8.16
CA ASN A 144 -9.12 -4.51 -8.13
C ASN A 144 -7.63 -4.31 -7.81
N ARG A 145 -6.99 -5.18 -7.01
CA ARG A 145 -5.61 -4.99 -6.55
C ARG A 145 -4.59 -4.98 -7.69
N PRO A 146 -4.65 -5.90 -8.68
CA PRO A 146 -3.82 -5.80 -9.87
C PRO A 146 -3.98 -4.47 -10.62
N PHE A 147 -5.22 -3.99 -10.78
CA PHE A 147 -5.47 -2.71 -11.47
C PHE A 147 -4.94 -1.51 -10.68
N LEU A 148 -5.20 -1.46 -9.37
CA LEU A 148 -4.71 -0.39 -8.49
C LEU A 148 -3.18 -0.36 -8.45
N PHE A 149 -2.52 -1.52 -8.49
CA PHE A 149 -1.06 -1.60 -8.59
C PHE A 149 -0.55 -1.00 -9.91
N LEU A 150 -1.19 -1.29 -11.04
CA LEU A 150 -0.81 -0.69 -12.33
C LEU A 150 -0.98 0.84 -12.33
N VAL A 151 -2.07 1.34 -11.76
CA VAL A 151 -2.29 2.79 -11.58
C VAL A 151 -1.22 3.40 -10.69
N LEU A 152 -0.86 2.72 -9.59
CA LEU A 152 0.19 3.18 -8.68
C LEU A 152 1.52 3.29 -9.43
N ILE A 153 1.94 2.24 -10.15
CA ILE A 153 3.17 2.23 -10.96
C ILE A 153 3.18 3.37 -11.99
N ALA A 154 2.08 3.54 -12.73
CA ALA A 154 1.95 4.61 -13.72
C ALA A 154 2.11 5.99 -13.08
N GLY A 155 1.59 6.19 -11.87
CA GLY A 155 1.77 7.43 -11.10
C GLY A 155 3.18 7.61 -10.55
N THR A 156 3.85 6.54 -10.11
CA THR A 156 5.17 6.62 -9.46
C THR A 156 6.32 6.85 -10.45
N ILE A 157 6.25 6.26 -11.65
CA ILE A 157 7.35 6.30 -12.63
C ILE A 157 7.78 7.74 -12.97
N PRO A 158 6.87 8.69 -13.29
CA PRO A 158 7.27 10.07 -13.58
C PRO A 158 7.99 10.75 -12.42
N ILE A 159 7.55 10.49 -11.18
CA ILE A 159 8.12 11.09 -9.98
C ILE A 159 9.52 10.53 -9.71
N ILE A 160 9.72 9.20 -9.83
CA ILE A 160 11.05 8.59 -9.72
C ILE A 160 11.99 9.14 -10.78
N ARG A 161 11.52 9.25 -12.03
CA ARG A 161 12.33 9.80 -13.12
C ARG A 161 12.76 11.23 -12.85
N GLY A 162 11.85 12.09 -12.39
CA GLY A 162 12.18 13.47 -12.03
C GLY A 162 13.11 13.63 -10.84
N ALA A 163 13.20 12.62 -9.96
CA ALA A 163 14.10 12.63 -8.80
C ALA A 163 15.50 12.07 -9.09
N LEU A 164 15.67 11.34 -10.20
CA LEU A 164 16.93 10.69 -10.60
C LEU A 164 17.64 11.36 -11.79
N LEU A 165 16.93 12.20 -12.55
CA LEU A 165 17.45 12.96 -13.70
C LEU A 165 17.44 14.46 -13.38
#